data_AF-A0AA48GJA9-F1
#
_entry.id   AF-A0AA48GJA9-F1
#
_cell.length_a   1.000
_cell.length_b   1.000
_cell.length_c   1.000
_cell.angle_alpha   90.00
_cell.angle_beta   90.00
_cell.angle_gamma   90.00
#
_symmetry.space_group_name_H-M   'P 1'
#
loop_
_entity.id
_entity.type
_entity.pdbx_description
1 polymer ?
#
loop_
_entity_poly.entity_id
_entity_poly.type
_entity_poly.pdbx_seq_one_letter_code
_entity_poly.pdbx_strand_id
1 'polypeptide(L)'
;MKFRDPRPWLARSLATAPMVPLALGLVLSLACGGGGSRPAAGTMTVGNPPPGKPTPPSITGTATAGTPLVGTITLKDSAVPQHVLTAPCDVDGTFRFNTEGLKAPFMLKAEGQAGGVRRELYSAGDSWDLDGKVNITPCTDVIVALAAGMPAAATFEQGTFARLTHSVLEFQMGELQLETAPLLAALGLSPTLDYLHGSIPADHTGPGALLDVLQASGAWGLPVATLRNAVNGTSARFNLATGVVSGQLSGLGVTAAMGAFQSIRAGIKRLEDLSRTGTPPTMAQIRELGFFDPGGFLQDGLSFPEWVDRDLRPRFADGLPFPAMTLVSADARKVIVRFQTLPSAGGHSVRSLGPWVFHRDPTAETWVCVGNQRDLDVQQFEPMVSYTPSDPVQPIRSGLYLHLEDPKGVLGANGYAVLSGPGIASTPYIPPVSGAGAFELGPGQADPFLAVTEDQVLRIPASGSVYALALYSMATGEPVLAATYDLPLVTPPTPIAELNPASFATLGSTAPAGSNSSITRPITIPDDYEVLGLLAFLWDDESHKFSYRVNYSSDDTVSRDSYTIPSDAVGGRTFSHGDVNIYCKRRNRYERKMFFDEF
;
A
#
# COMPACT_ATOMS: atom_id res chain seq x y z
N MET A 1 17.87 65.30 20.13
CA MET A 1 18.72 65.27 18.93
C MET A 1 18.17 64.21 17.99
N LYS A 2 17.86 64.60 16.75
CA LYS A 2 17.26 63.81 15.66
C LYS A 2 18.32 63.02 14.87
N PHE A 3 17.83 62.19 13.93
CA PHE A 3 18.43 61.68 12.68
C PHE A 3 18.85 60.20 12.74
N ARG A 4 18.63 59.36 11.72
CA ARG A 4 17.87 59.40 10.44
C ARG A 4 17.94 57.97 9.88
N ASP A 5 16.93 57.55 9.13
CA ASP A 5 17.05 56.50 8.11
C ASP A 5 17.85 57.05 6.90
N PRO A 6 18.59 56.22 6.13
CA PRO A 6 18.29 56.19 4.69
C PRO A 6 18.54 54.84 3.95
N ARG A 7 17.63 54.55 2.99
CA ARG A 7 17.80 53.71 1.77
C ARG A 7 18.92 54.31 0.84
N PRO A 8 19.44 53.71 -0.29
CA PRO A 8 18.67 53.19 -1.45
C PRO A 8 19.31 52.18 -2.47
N TRP A 9 18.44 51.67 -3.37
CA TRP A 9 18.57 51.36 -4.83
C TRP A 9 19.74 50.54 -5.44
N LEU A 10 19.38 49.57 -6.31
CA LEU A 10 19.86 49.52 -7.71
C LEU A 10 18.93 48.67 -8.62
N ALA A 11 18.63 49.24 -9.78
CA ALA A 11 17.78 48.73 -10.85
C ALA A 11 18.55 47.87 -11.88
N ARG A 12 17.83 47.03 -12.63
CA ARG A 12 18.14 46.57 -14.02
C ARG A 12 16.87 45.93 -14.58
N SER A 13 16.24 46.53 -15.60
CA SER A 13 16.48 46.37 -17.04
C SER A 13 15.35 45.54 -17.67
N LEU A 14 14.34 46.24 -18.18
CA LEU A 14 13.31 45.73 -19.08
C LEU A 14 13.96 45.42 -20.44
N ALA A 15 13.90 44.17 -20.87
CA ALA A 15 14.12 43.76 -22.26
C ALA A 15 12.79 43.23 -22.81
N THR A 16 12.34 43.90 -23.87
CA THR A 16 11.19 43.59 -24.72
C THR A 16 11.38 42.26 -25.44
N ALA A 17 10.36 41.40 -25.41
CA ALA A 17 10.26 40.21 -26.27
C ALA A 17 8.93 40.25 -27.07
N PRO A 18 8.93 39.80 -28.34
CA PRO A 18 7.86 40.07 -29.30
C PRO A 18 6.63 39.17 -29.17
N MET A 19 5.46 39.75 -29.48
CA MET A 19 4.17 39.10 -29.64
C MET A 19 4.20 38.06 -30.77
N VAL A 20 3.66 36.86 -30.51
CA VAL A 20 3.28 35.87 -31.52
C VAL A 20 1.75 35.70 -31.44
N PRO A 21 1.01 35.80 -32.57
CA PRO A 21 -0.45 35.80 -32.54
C PRO A 21 -1.04 34.40 -32.34
N LEU A 22 -2.04 34.38 -31.46
CA LEU A 22 -2.94 33.30 -31.11
C LEU A 22 -3.95 33.06 -32.26
N ALA A 23 -3.92 31.90 -32.90
CA ALA A 23 -4.95 31.45 -33.83
C ALA A 23 -5.93 30.52 -33.10
N LEU A 24 -7.11 31.05 -32.76
CA LEU A 24 -8.20 30.35 -32.08
C LEU A 24 -9.14 29.74 -33.13
N GLY A 25 -9.07 28.43 -33.33
CA GLY A 25 -10.01 27.66 -34.15
C GLY A 25 -11.20 27.19 -33.33
N LEU A 26 -12.32 27.92 -33.41
CA LEU A 26 -13.60 27.59 -32.80
C LEU A 26 -14.38 26.64 -33.72
N VAL A 27 -14.49 25.36 -33.36
CA VAL A 27 -15.40 24.40 -34.02
C VAL A 27 -16.70 24.34 -33.21
N LEU A 28 -17.76 24.94 -33.74
CA LEU A 28 -19.13 24.76 -33.26
C LEU A 28 -19.65 23.38 -33.73
N SER A 29 -20.00 22.51 -32.79
CA SER A 29 -20.85 21.35 -33.06
C SER A 29 -22.31 21.72 -32.75
N LEU A 30 -23.12 21.62 -33.81
CA LEU A 30 -24.57 21.78 -33.82
C LEU A 30 -25.25 20.65 -33.03
N ALA A 31 -26.05 21.02 -32.03
CA ALA A 31 -27.04 20.14 -31.44
C ALA A 31 -28.26 20.08 -32.38
N CYS A 32 -28.52 18.91 -32.96
CA CYS A 32 -29.73 18.61 -33.70
C CYS A 32 -30.72 17.92 -32.77
N GLY A 33 -31.90 18.52 -32.59
CA GLY A 33 -33.02 17.96 -31.86
C GLY A 33 -33.80 16.93 -32.70
N GLY A 34 -34.41 15.96 -32.02
CA GLY A 34 -35.37 15.03 -32.60
C GLY A 34 -36.46 14.73 -31.58
N GLY A 35 -37.69 15.16 -31.90
CA GLY A 35 -38.90 14.94 -31.10
C GLY A 35 -39.82 13.83 -31.65
N GLY A 36 -40.82 13.48 -30.84
CA GLY A 36 -41.91 12.54 -31.12
C GLY A 36 -41.95 11.42 -30.06
N SER A 37 -43.06 11.03 -29.43
CA SER A 37 -44.49 11.27 -29.68
C SER A 37 -45.28 11.05 -28.38
N ARG A 38 -46.33 11.85 -28.17
CA ARG A 38 -47.34 11.73 -27.10
C ARG A 38 -48.33 10.60 -27.42
N PRO A 39 -48.86 9.91 -26.39
CA PRO A 39 -50.29 9.60 -26.41
C PRO A 39 -51.03 10.04 -25.13
N ALA A 40 -52.25 10.52 -25.39
CA ALA A 40 -53.47 10.61 -24.58
C ALA A 40 -53.43 10.95 -23.08
N ALA A 41 -54.13 12.04 -22.76
CA ALA A 41 -54.49 12.47 -21.42
C ALA A 41 -55.41 11.45 -20.72
N GLY A 42 -54.91 10.86 -19.63
CA GLY A 42 -55.71 10.31 -18.56
C GLY A 42 -55.61 11.24 -17.35
N THR A 43 -56.73 11.78 -16.91
CA THR A 43 -56.85 12.55 -15.67
C THR A 43 -56.45 11.70 -14.47
N MET A 44 -55.22 11.87 -13.98
CA MET A 44 -54.83 11.44 -12.64
C MET A 44 -54.50 12.66 -11.80
N THR A 45 -55.24 12.80 -10.70
CA THR A 45 -55.01 13.72 -9.61
C THR A 45 -53.54 13.64 -9.15
N VAL A 46 -52.82 14.76 -9.27
CA VAL A 46 -51.48 14.93 -8.70
C VAL A 46 -51.64 14.98 -7.18
N GLY A 47 -51.46 13.84 -6.52
CA GLY A 47 -51.07 13.84 -5.11
C GLY A 47 -49.62 14.32 -5.03
N ASN A 48 -49.36 15.36 -4.25
CA ASN A 48 -47.99 15.73 -3.91
C ASN A 48 -47.25 14.47 -3.42
N PRO A 49 -46.06 14.15 -3.96
CA PRO A 49 -45.24 13.12 -3.35
C PRO A 49 -44.97 13.53 -1.89
N PRO A 50 -44.98 12.59 -0.94
CA PRO A 50 -44.62 12.89 0.44
C PRO A 50 -43.26 13.58 0.46
N PRO A 51 -43.03 14.60 1.31
CA PRO A 51 -41.73 15.25 1.41
C PRO A 51 -40.65 14.17 1.58
N GLY A 52 -39.71 14.11 0.64
CA GLY A 52 -38.58 13.20 0.74
C GLY A 52 -37.89 13.44 2.08
N LYS A 53 -37.69 12.36 2.85
CA LYS A 53 -36.95 12.42 4.11
C LYS A 53 -35.62 13.15 3.85
N PRO A 54 -35.27 14.22 4.60
CA PRO A 54 -34.03 14.93 4.37
C PRO A 54 -32.86 13.94 4.50
N THR A 55 -31.97 13.94 3.51
CA THR A 55 -30.74 13.15 3.54
C THR A 55 -29.94 13.58 4.77
N PRO A 56 -29.52 12.66 5.65
CA PRO A 56 -28.70 13.01 6.81
C PRO A 56 -27.40 13.69 6.35
N PRO A 57 -26.89 14.65 7.13
CA PRO A 57 -25.66 15.33 6.76
C PRO A 57 -24.51 14.32 6.65
N SER A 58 -23.61 14.51 5.69
CA SER A 58 -22.51 13.57 5.48
C SER A 58 -21.19 14.20 5.06
N ILE A 59 -20.09 13.68 5.60
CA ILE A 59 -18.74 13.98 5.08
C ILE A 59 -18.38 12.89 4.08
N THR A 60 -17.91 13.31 2.91
CA THR A 60 -17.35 12.42 1.87
C THR A 60 -15.89 12.77 1.60
N GLY A 61 -15.16 11.92 0.89
CA GLY A 61 -13.79 12.22 0.53
C GLY A 61 -13.13 11.11 -0.26
N THR A 62 -11.88 11.36 -0.66
CA THR A 62 -10.99 10.35 -1.25
C THR A 62 -9.74 10.23 -0.40
N ALA A 63 -9.41 9.00 0.02
CA ALA A 63 -8.15 8.66 0.66
C ALA A 63 -7.16 8.14 -0.39
N THR A 64 -6.02 8.80 -0.57
CA THR A 64 -5.05 8.45 -1.62
C THR A 64 -3.64 8.97 -1.32
N ALA A 65 -2.63 8.24 -1.79
CA ALA A 65 -1.22 8.66 -1.79
C ALA A 65 -0.63 8.58 -3.22
N GLY A 66 -1.32 9.20 -4.18
CA GLY A 66 -1.10 9.04 -5.63
C GLY A 66 -1.89 7.86 -6.20
N THR A 67 -2.11 6.85 -5.38
CA THR A 67 -2.98 5.72 -5.65
C THR A 67 -4.08 5.63 -4.58
N PRO A 68 -5.32 5.24 -4.94
CA PRO A 68 -6.38 4.95 -3.98
C PRO A 68 -5.90 4.13 -2.78
N LEU A 69 -6.24 4.59 -1.59
CA LEU A 69 -5.97 3.84 -0.37
C LEU A 69 -7.09 2.82 -0.16
N VAL A 70 -6.72 1.55 -0.06
CA VAL A 70 -7.64 0.47 0.32
C VAL A 70 -7.44 0.16 1.79
N GLY A 71 -8.48 0.37 2.60
CA GLY A 71 -8.36 0.32 4.04
C GLY A 71 -9.63 0.80 4.77
N THR A 72 -9.43 1.33 5.98
CA THR A 72 -10.50 1.85 6.83
C THR A 72 -10.24 3.31 7.16
N ILE A 73 -11.30 4.12 7.16
CA ILE A 73 -11.30 5.48 7.67
C ILE A 73 -11.90 5.49 9.07
N THR A 74 -11.27 6.21 9.99
CA THR A 74 -11.82 6.53 11.31
C THR A 74 -12.01 8.04 11.43
N LEU A 75 -13.17 8.48 11.88
CA LEU A 75 -13.47 9.87 12.19
C LEU A 75 -13.66 10.02 13.70
N LYS A 76 -13.00 11.02 14.29
CA LYS A 76 -13.23 11.48 15.68
C LYS A 76 -13.72 12.93 15.68
N ASP A 77 -14.67 13.26 16.55
CA ASP A 77 -15.19 14.62 16.70
C ASP A 77 -14.68 15.31 18.00
N SER A 78 -15.10 16.56 18.21
CA SER A 78 -14.71 17.38 19.38
C SER A 78 -15.72 17.31 20.54
N ALA A 79 -16.62 16.33 20.55
CA ALA A 79 -17.53 16.12 21.67
C ALA A 79 -16.78 15.59 22.92
N VAL A 80 -17.41 15.70 24.08
CA VAL A 80 -16.89 15.13 25.34
C VAL A 80 -18.03 14.32 25.97
N PRO A 81 -17.97 12.97 25.96
CA PRO A 81 -16.96 12.12 25.29
C PRO A 81 -16.98 12.25 23.76
N GLN A 82 -15.86 11.93 23.10
CA GLN A 82 -15.76 11.99 21.63
C GLN A 82 -16.62 10.92 20.97
N HIS A 83 -17.26 11.27 19.87
CA HIS A 83 -17.84 10.29 18.96
C HIS A 83 -16.74 9.73 18.04
N VAL A 84 -16.80 8.42 17.79
CA VAL A 84 -15.88 7.70 16.90
C VAL A 84 -16.69 6.93 15.88
N LEU A 85 -16.46 7.20 14.60
CA LEU A 85 -17.10 6.49 13.49
C LEU A 85 -16.03 5.80 12.64
N THR A 86 -16.35 4.64 12.08
CA THR A 86 -15.48 3.90 11.15
C THR A 86 -16.22 3.55 9.87
N ALA A 87 -15.57 3.68 8.72
CA ALA A 87 -16.09 3.30 7.41
C ALA A 87 -14.98 2.68 6.55
N PRO A 88 -15.26 1.68 5.71
CA PRO A 88 -14.29 1.17 4.75
C PRO A 88 -14.00 2.22 3.66
N CYS A 89 -12.81 2.14 3.05
CA CYS A 89 -12.54 2.78 1.76
C CYS A 89 -13.02 1.88 0.64
N ASP A 90 -13.73 2.45 -0.32
CA ASP A 90 -14.01 1.78 -1.58
C ASP A 90 -12.73 1.58 -2.41
N VAL A 91 -12.83 0.78 -3.48
CA VAL A 91 -11.70 0.43 -4.35
C VAL A 91 -11.02 1.65 -5.00
N ASP A 92 -11.76 2.73 -5.18
CA ASP A 92 -11.29 4.02 -5.70
C ASP A 92 -10.84 4.98 -4.59
N GLY A 93 -10.80 4.51 -3.34
CA GLY A 93 -10.39 5.27 -2.16
C GLY A 93 -11.48 6.20 -1.63
N THR A 94 -12.68 6.17 -2.19
CA THR A 94 -13.79 6.99 -1.70
C THR A 94 -14.33 6.47 -0.37
N PHE A 95 -14.87 7.37 0.44
CA PHE A 95 -15.50 7.03 1.71
C PHE A 95 -16.64 8.01 2.04
N ARG A 96 -17.48 7.61 3.00
CA ARG A 96 -18.60 8.43 3.48
C ARG A 96 -18.92 8.17 4.95
N PHE A 97 -19.20 9.24 5.69
CA PHE A 97 -19.75 9.20 7.05
C PHE A 97 -21.09 9.92 7.13
N ASN A 98 -22.05 9.39 7.89
CA ASN A 98 -23.16 10.19 8.41
C ASN A 98 -22.65 11.02 9.58
N THR A 99 -22.84 12.34 9.53
CA THR A 99 -22.33 13.28 10.53
C THR A 99 -23.40 13.86 11.43
N GLU A 100 -24.60 13.28 11.40
CA GLU A 100 -25.69 13.65 12.32
C GLU A 100 -25.24 13.55 13.79
N GLY A 101 -25.36 14.66 14.52
CA GLY A 101 -25.01 14.73 15.95
C GLY A 101 -23.53 14.92 16.26
N LEU A 102 -22.65 15.00 15.25
CA LEU A 102 -21.22 15.24 15.48
C LEU A 102 -20.92 16.71 15.79
N LYS A 103 -19.86 16.95 16.57
CA LYS A 103 -19.38 18.29 16.94
C LYS A 103 -18.02 18.60 16.31
N ALA A 104 -17.98 19.59 15.43
CA ALA A 104 -16.74 20.09 14.83
C ALA A 104 -15.78 20.74 15.87
N PRO A 105 -14.46 20.78 15.60
CA PRO A 105 -13.76 20.16 14.46
C PRO A 105 -13.74 18.63 14.48
N PHE A 106 -13.48 18.05 13.32
CA PHE A 106 -13.35 16.60 13.10
C PHE A 106 -11.93 16.26 12.66
N MET A 107 -11.43 15.10 13.09
CA MET A 107 -10.19 14.54 12.58
C MET A 107 -10.46 13.19 11.94
N LEU A 108 -9.91 13.00 10.75
CA LEU A 108 -10.04 11.78 9.97
C LEU A 108 -8.68 11.09 9.88
N LYS A 109 -8.69 9.77 10.02
CA LYS A 109 -7.53 8.89 9.85
C LYS A 109 -7.86 7.83 8.80
N ALA A 110 -7.11 7.80 7.71
CA ALA A 110 -7.15 6.72 6.73
C ALA A 110 -6.03 5.73 7.01
N GLU A 111 -6.36 4.47 7.25
CA GLU A 111 -5.37 3.43 7.49
C GLU A 111 -5.55 2.28 6.49
N GLY A 112 -4.53 1.98 5.69
CA GLY A 112 -4.65 1.01 4.62
C GLY A 112 -3.41 0.90 3.74
N GLN A 113 -3.58 0.46 2.49
CA GLN A 113 -2.49 0.37 1.52
C GLN A 113 -2.75 1.24 0.30
N ALA A 114 -1.72 1.97 -0.12
CA ALA A 114 -1.66 2.69 -1.39
C ALA A 114 -0.32 2.41 -2.07
N GLY A 115 -0.36 1.91 -3.30
CA GLY A 115 0.84 1.49 -4.04
C GLY A 115 1.55 0.26 -3.47
N GLY A 116 0.81 -0.61 -2.76
CA GLY A 116 1.38 -1.74 -2.02
C GLY A 116 2.19 -1.34 -0.78
N VAL A 117 2.16 -0.06 -0.41
CA VAL A 117 2.79 0.47 0.80
C VAL A 117 1.68 0.82 1.79
N ARG A 118 1.82 0.36 3.04
CA ARG A 118 0.89 0.76 4.08
C ARG A 118 1.03 2.24 4.40
N ARG A 119 -0.11 2.91 4.52
CA ARG A 119 -0.26 4.33 4.81
C ARG A 119 -1.25 4.50 5.97
N GLU A 120 -0.96 5.48 6.79
CA GLU A 120 -1.84 6.02 7.84
C GLU A 120 -1.91 7.56 7.69
N LEU A 121 -2.82 8.04 6.87
CA LEU A 121 -2.88 9.46 6.53
C LEU A 121 -3.94 10.17 7.35
N TYR A 122 -3.73 11.45 7.62
CA TYR A 122 -4.65 12.25 8.41
C TYR A 122 -5.20 13.42 7.62
N SER A 123 -6.40 13.84 8.00
CA SER A 123 -7.03 15.06 7.54
C SER A 123 -7.91 15.62 8.65
N ALA A 124 -8.39 16.84 8.45
CA ALA A 124 -9.29 17.48 9.38
C ALA A 124 -10.32 18.27 8.59
N GLY A 125 -11.52 18.33 9.15
CA GLY A 125 -12.58 19.21 8.69
C GLY A 125 -13.19 19.94 9.87
N ASP A 126 -13.99 20.96 9.58
CA ASP A 126 -14.70 21.71 10.59
C ASP A 126 -16.20 21.84 10.26
N SER A 127 -16.91 22.77 10.90
CA SER A 127 -18.34 22.93 10.70
C SER A 127 -18.73 23.26 9.25
N TRP A 128 -17.81 23.80 8.44
CA TRP A 128 -18.04 24.09 7.03
C TRP A 128 -18.05 22.82 6.15
N ASP A 129 -17.49 21.73 6.68
CA ASP A 129 -17.38 20.44 5.98
C ASP A 129 -18.55 19.49 6.27
N LEU A 130 -19.50 19.90 7.10
CA LEU A 130 -20.77 19.20 7.23
C LEU A 130 -21.48 19.28 5.86
N ASP A 131 -21.74 18.13 5.23
CA ASP A 131 -22.17 18.00 3.82
C ASP A 131 -21.10 18.30 2.76
N GLY A 132 -19.84 18.37 3.18
CA GLY A 132 -18.69 18.67 2.35
C GLY A 132 -17.85 17.46 1.96
N LYS A 133 -16.68 17.79 1.41
CA LYS A 133 -15.65 16.83 1.01
C LYS A 133 -14.38 17.10 1.80
N VAL A 134 -13.85 16.09 2.49
CA VAL A 134 -12.55 16.15 3.18
C VAL A 134 -11.69 15.01 2.67
N ASN A 135 -10.71 15.32 1.82
CA ASN A 135 -9.78 14.32 1.30
C ASN A 135 -8.73 13.97 2.34
N ILE A 136 -8.18 12.76 2.23
CA ILE A 136 -7.11 12.28 3.12
C ILE A 136 -5.91 11.92 2.25
N THR A 137 -4.91 12.80 2.25
CA THR A 137 -3.73 12.72 1.38
C THR A 137 -2.45 13.04 2.15
N PRO A 138 -1.27 12.72 1.60
CA PRO A 138 0.01 13.22 2.08
C PRO A 138 0.03 14.74 2.35
N CYS A 139 -0.66 15.55 1.54
CA CYS A 139 -0.71 17.00 1.72
C CYS A 139 -1.58 17.39 2.92
N THR A 140 -2.76 16.77 3.08
CA THR A 140 -3.66 17.08 4.21
C THR A 140 -3.06 16.65 5.53
N ASP A 141 -2.29 15.57 5.55
CA ASP A 141 -1.56 15.10 6.73
C ASP A 141 -0.55 16.17 7.22
N VAL A 142 0.21 16.74 6.30
CA VAL A 142 1.14 17.86 6.60
C VAL A 142 0.38 19.10 7.07
N ILE A 143 -0.74 19.46 6.43
CA ILE A 143 -1.58 20.59 6.84
C ILE A 143 -2.05 20.42 8.28
N VAL A 144 -2.55 19.24 8.64
CA VAL A 144 -3.03 18.95 10.00
C VAL A 144 -1.89 18.99 11.00
N ALA A 145 -0.74 18.40 10.67
CA ALA A 145 0.42 18.40 11.55
C ALA A 145 0.93 19.82 11.85
N LEU A 146 0.97 20.68 10.82
CA LEU A 146 1.32 22.09 10.96
C LEU A 146 0.28 22.87 11.77
N ALA A 147 -1.01 22.65 11.51
CA ALA A 147 -2.10 23.30 12.22
C ALA A 147 -2.09 22.97 13.72
N ALA A 148 -1.89 21.68 14.05
CA ALA A 148 -1.79 21.19 15.41
C ALA A 148 -0.47 21.56 16.11
N GLY A 149 0.59 21.83 15.33
CA GLY A 149 1.94 22.10 15.82
C GLY A 149 2.66 20.86 16.35
N MET A 150 2.20 19.67 15.95
CA MET A 150 2.68 18.37 16.40
C MET A 150 2.28 17.29 15.38
N PRO A 151 2.81 16.06 15.46
CA PRO A 151 2.44 14.99 14.54
C PRO A 151 0.92 14.77 14.48
N ALA A 152 0.37 14.58 13.28
CA ALA A 152 -1.06 14.38 13.09
C ALA A 152 -1.56 13.12 13.84
N ALA A 153 -0.78 12.03 13.81
CA ALA A 153 -1.04 10.84 14.61
C ALA A 153 -1.21 11.13 16.10
N ALA A 154 -0.31 11.92 16.69
CA ALA A 154 -0.39 12.28 18.09
C ALA A 154 -1.61 13.16 18.39
N THR A 155 -1.99 14.05 17.47
CA THR A 155 -3.21 14.87 17.57
C THR A 155 -4.47 14.01 17.57
N PHE A 156 -4.52 12.99 16.70
CA PHE A 156 -5.63 12.05 16.59
C PHE A 156 -5.80 11.19 17.84
N GLU A 157 -4.69 10.69 18.40
CA GLU A 157 -4.72 9.85 19.60
C GLU A 157 -5.09 10.65 20.85
N GLN A 158 -4.60 11.89 20.98
CA GLN A 158 -4.90 12.76 22.12
C GLN A 158 -6.30 13.38 22.06
N GLY A 159 -6.95 13.40 20.88
CA GLY A 159 -8.27 14.02 20.71
C GLY A 159 -8.25 15.55 20.81
N THR A 160 -7.12 16.19 20.55
CA THR A 160 -6.89 17.63 20.79
C THR A 160 -7.17 18.48 19.54
N PHE A 161 -8.44 18.57 19.14
CA PHE A 161 -8.82 19.17 17.84
C PHE A 161 -9.05 20.69 17.85
N ALA A 162 -8.92 21.36 19.00
CA ALA A 162 -9.27 22.78 19.17
C ALA A 162 -8.49 23.74 18.23
N ARG A 163 -7.31 23.33 17.74
CA ARG A 163 -6.49 24.11 16.81
C ARG A 163 -6.85 23.90 15.33
N LEU A 164 -7.67 22.90 15.02
CA LEU A 164 -8.05 22.52 13.66
C LEU A 164 -9.24 23.35 13.16
N THR A 165 -9.14 24.68 13.27
CA THR A 165 -10.19 25.59 12.80
C THR A 165 -10.03 25.89 11.31
N HIS A 166 -11.11 26.25 10.62
CA HIS A 166 -11.07 26.65 9.20
C HIS A 166 -9.93 27.61 8.89
N SER A 167 -9.81 28.72 9.65
CA SER A 167 -8.79 29.74 9.41
C SER A 167 -7.36 29.23 9.54
N VAL A 168 -7.11 28.26 10.44
CA VAL A 168 -5.78 27.69 10.63
C VAL A 168 -5.49 26.69 9.50
N LEU A 169 -6.46 25.85 9.13
CA LEU A 169 -6.31 24.89 8.03
C LEU A 169 -6.06 25.60 6.69
N GLU A 170 -6.82 26.65 6.39
CA GLU A 170 -6.64 27.48 5.19
C GLU A 170 -5.28 28.18 5.17
N PHE A 171 -4.84 28.72 6.31
CA PHE A 171 -3.52 29.34 6.41
C PHE A 171 -2.40 28.33 6.11
N GLN A 172 -2.44 27.14 6.71
CA GLN A 172 -1.43 26.11 6.47
C GLN A 172 -1.51 25.51 5.06
N MET A 173 -2.70 25.46 4.46
CA MET A 173 -2.86 25.11 3.05
C MET A 173 -2.15 26.13 2.14
N GLY A 174 -2.27 27.43 2.42
CA GLY A 174 -1.55 28.49 1.71
C GLY A 174 -0.04 28.36 1.80
N GLU A 175 0.50 28.09 2.99
CA GLU A 175 1.94 27.83 3.18
C GLU A 175 2.40 26.59 2.37
N LEU A 176 1.60 25.52 2.36
CA LEU A 176 1.91 24.33 1.59
C LEU A 176 1.86 24.58 0.07
N GLN A 177 0.91 25.39 -0.41
CA GLN A 177 0.81 25.81 -1.80
C GLN A 177 2.06 26.57 -2.26
N LEU A 178 2.61 27.44 -1.41
CA LEU A 178 3.86 28.15 -1.71
C LEU A 178 5.04 27.19 -1.87
N GLU A 179 5.19 26.21 -0.97
CA GLU A 179 6.29 25.24 -1.04
C GLU A 179 6.15 24.28 -2.24
N THR A 180 4.91 23.90 -2.59
CA THR A 180 4.63 22.99 -3.71
C THR A 180 4.52 23.70 -5.06
N ALA A 181 4.56 25.03 -5.11
CA ALA A 181 4.41 25.82 -6.33
C ALA A 181 5.32 25.39 -7.50
N PRO A 182 6.61 25.03 -7.30
CA PRO A 182 7.45 24.55 -8.40
C PRO A 182 6.93 23.26 -9.05
N LEU A 183 6.29 22.38 -8.27
CA LEU A 183 5.68 21.15 -8.78
C LEU A 183 4.36 21.44 -9.48
N LEU A 184 3.51 22.28 -8.88
CA LEU A 184 2.24 22.71 -9.50
C LEU A 184 2.49 23.33 -10.88
N ALA A 185 3.49 24.21 -11.00
CA ALA A 185 3.86 24.83 -12.26
C ALA A 185 4.35 23.79 -13.29
N ALA A 186 5.19 22.83 -12.89
CA ALA A 186 5.70 21.79 -13.78
C ALA A 186 4.60 20.82 -14.26
N LEU A 187 3.53 20.67 -13.49
CA LEU A 187 2.36 19.85 -13.80
C LEU A 187 1.24 20.63 -14.52
N GLY A 188 1.40 21.94 -14.69
CA GLY A 188 0.36 22.80 -15.28
C GLY A 188 -0.89 22.95 -14.40
N LEU A 189 -0.75 22.81 -13.09
CA LEU A 189 -1.84 22.92 -12.11
C LEU A 189 -1.97 24.35 -11.58
N SER A 190 -3.16 24.68 -11.06
CA SER A 190 -3.39 25.97 -10.40
C SER A 190 -2.49 26.13 -9.18
N PRO A 191 -1.89 27.32 -8.94
CA PRO A 191 -1.15 27.58 -7.71
C PRO A 191 -2.05 27.62 -6.47
N THR A 192 -3.37 27.79 -6.65
CA THR A 192 -4.37 27.80 -5.57
C THR A 192 -5.12 26.47 -5.50
N LEU A 193 -4.42 25.36 -5.72
CA LEU A 193 -5.02 24.03 -5.70
C LEU A 193 -5.54 23.71 -4.30
N ASP A 194 -6.82 23.40 -4.16
CA ASP A 194 -7.41 23.00 -2.89
C ASP A 194 -7.04 21.55 -2.56
N TYR A 195 -6.21 21.37 -1.54
CA TYR A 195 -5.74 20.06 -1.08
C TYR A 195 -6.76 19.34 -0.19
N LEU A 196 -7.62 20.09 0.50
CA LEU A 196 -8.56 19.55 1.48
C LEU A 196 -9.86 19.10 0.81
N HIS A 197 -10.44 19.92 -0.06
CA HIS A 197 -11.80 19.69 -0.59
C HIS A 197 -11.85 19.50 -2.10
N GLY A 198 -10.73 19.68 -2.81
CA GLY A 198 -10.63 19.50 -4.25
C GLY A 198 -11.05 18.11 -4.74
N SER A 199 -11.54 17.99 -5.98
CA SER A 199 -11.78 16.66 -6.55
C SER A 199 -10.46 16.01 -6.94
N ILE A 200 -10.27 14.74 -6.56
CA ILE A 200 -9.09 13.94 -6.92
C ILE A 200 -9.53 12.85 -7.90
N PRO A 201 -9.29 13.03 -9.21
CA PRO A 201 -9.60 12.01 -10.20
C PRO A 201 -8.71 10.76 -10.03
N ALA A 202 -9.28 9.58 -10.24
CA ALA A 202 -8.55 8.31 -10.27
C ALA A 202 -7.68 8.12 -11.54
N ASP A 203 -7.72 9.06 -12.48
CA ASP A 203 -6.97 9.00 -13.73
C ASP A 203 -5.55 9.57 -13.62
N HIS A 204 -5.09 9.92 -12.40
CA HIS A 204 -3.76 10.49 -12.14
C HIS A 204 -3.56 11.87 -12.80
N THR A 205 -4.65 12.61 -13.03
CA THR A 205 -4.61 14.01 -13.49
C THR A 205 -4.95 14.97 -12.35
N GLY A 206 -4.79 16.28 -12.58
CA GLY A 206 -5.14 17.29 -11.59
C GLY A 206 -4.32 17.10 -10.29
N PRO A 207 -4.96 17.18 -9.10
CA PRO A 207 -4.32 16.87 -7.82
C PRO A 207 -3.69 15.47 -7.77
N GLY A 208 -4.24 14.48 -8.48
CA GLY A 208 -3.68 13.13 -8.53
C GLY A 208 -2.24 13.13 -9.04
N ALA A 209 -1.96 13.90 -10.10
CA ALA A 209 -0.62 14.01 -10.68
C ALA A 209 0.41 14.58 -9.69
N LEU A 210 -0.02 15.51 -8.82
CA LEU A 210 0.84 16.03 -7.76
C LEU A 210 1.15 14.95 -6.73
N LEU A 211 0.13 14.18 -6.32
CA LEU A 211 0.28 13.11 -5.33
C LEU A 211 1.08 11.91 -5.86
N ASP A 212 1.15 11.71 -7.18
CA ASP A 212 2.06 10.72 -7.79
C ASP A 212 3.53 11.13 -7.68
N VAL A 213 3.80 12.43 -7.73
CA VAL A 213 5.17 12.99 -7.65
C VAL A 213 5.61 13.19 -6.21
N LEU A 214 4.67 13.44 -5.30
CA LEU A 214 4.94 13.71 -3.89
C LEU A 214 4.95 12.43 -3.05
N GLN A 215 6.04 12.25 -2.32
CA GLN A 215 6.14 11.28 -1.25
C GLN A 215 6.22 12.03 0.09
N ALA A 216 5.23 11.85 0.97
CA ALA A 216 5.35 12.31 2.35
C ALA A 216 6.03 11.25 3.22
N SER A 217 6.87 11.71 4.13
CA SER A 217 7.47 10.91 5.20
C SER A 217 7.60 11.78 6.46
N GLY A 218 7.42 11.20 7.65
CA GLY A 218 7.78 11.87 8.90
C GLY A 218 6.66 12.39 9.81
N ALA A 219 5.37 12.25 9.47
CA ALA A 219 4.29 12.55 10.43
C ALA A 219 4.08 11.46 11.51
N TRP A 220 4.91 10.40 11.50
CA TRP A 220 4.81 9.22 12.37
C TRP A 220 5.49 9.43 13.73
N GLY A 221 5.16 10.51 14.44
CA GLY A 221 5.67 10.80 15.78
C GLY A 221 6.97 11.62 15.85
N LEU A 222 7.52 12.06 14.72
CA LEU A 222 8.69 12.96 14.71
C LEU A 222 8.25 14.44 14.65
N PRO A 223 8.99 15.39 15.25
CA PRO A 223 8.65 16.81 15.24
C PRO A 223 8.83 17.50 13.87
N VAL A 224 9.06 16.73 12.79
CA VAL A 224 9.33 17.23 11.45
C VAL A 224 8.55 16.44 10.42
N ALA A 225 7.70 17.11 9.64
CA ALA A 225 7.10 16.53 8.44
C ALA A 225 8.01 16.76 7.21
N THR A 226 8.10 15.79 6.30
CA THR A 226 8.93 15.89 5.09
C THR A 226 8.09 15.57 3.85
N LEU A 227 8.11 16.48 2.88
CA LEU A 227 7.69 16.21 1.52
C LEU A 227 8.91 16.00 0.63
N ARG A 228 8.89 14.94 -0.17
CA ARG A 228 9.94 14.58 -1.11
C ARG A 228 9.38 14.49 -2.52
N ASN A 229 10.07 15.07 -3.48
CA ASN A 229 9.81 14.85 -4.89
C ASN A 229 10.41 13.48 -5.31
N ALA A 230 9.55 12.55 -5.74
CA ALA A 230 9.95 11.23 -6.20
C ALA A 230 10.87 11.26 -7.44
N VAL A 231 10.75 12.30 -8.28
CA VAL A 231 11.49 12.43 -9.54
C VAL A 231 12.96 12.79 -9.30
N ASN A 232 13.21 13.88 -8.56
CA ASN A 232 14.58 14.41 -8.40
C ASN A 232 15.11 14.33 -6.96
N GLY A 233 14.35 13.76 -6.02
CA GLY A 233 14.76 13.57 -4.64
C GLY A 233 14.82 14.85 -3.79
N THR A 234 14.57 16.03 -4.37
CA THR A 234 14.48 17.27 -3.59
C THR A 234 13.39 17.16 -2.54
N SER A 235 13.60 17.79 -1.38
CA SER A 235 12.69 17.65 -0.24
C SER A 235 12.53 18.96 0.50
N ALA A 236 11.33 19.17 1.03
CA ALA A 236 10.99 20.23 1.97
C ALA A 236 10.69 19.60 3.34
N ARG A 237 11.26 20.17 4.40
CA ARG A 237 11.14 19.68 5.77
C ARG A 237 10.53 20.78 6.64
N PHE A 238 9.41 20.47 7.27
CA PHE A 238 8.60 21.36 8.06
C PHE A 238 8.79 21.04 9.54
N ASN A 239 9.38 21.96 10.30
CA ASN A 239 9.41 21.85 11.75
C ASN A 239 8.00 22.13 12.30
N LEU A 240 7.35 21.12 12.88
CA LEU A 240 5.95 21.23 13.30
C LEU A 240 5.77 22.20 14.47
N ALA A 241 6.78 22.33 15.34
CA ALA A 241 6.70 23.22 16.50
C ALA A 241 6.90 24.70 16.13
N THR A 242 7.76 24.99 15.16
CA THR A 242 8.13 26.38 14.79
C THR A 242 7.52 26.86 13.48
N GLY A 243 6.99 25.96 12.65
CA GLY A 243 6.56 26.26 11.28
C GLY A 243 7.72 26.52 10.30
N VAL A 244 8.98 26.45 10.74
CA VAL A 244 10.14 26.72 9.88
C VAL A 244 10.28 25.62 8.82
N VAL A 245 10.37 26.03 7.56
CA VAL A 245 10.63 25.15 6.41
C VAL A 245 12.11 25.18 6.06
N SER A 246 12.67 24.02 5.75
CA SER A 246 14.05 23.86 5.26
C SER A 246 14.11 22.92 4.05
N GLY A 247 15.04 23.16 3.14
CA GLY A 247 15.02 22.52 1.82
C GLY A 247 14.02 23.20 0.89
N GLN A 248 13.91 22.70 -0.34
CA GLN A 248 12.98 23.21 -1.35
C GLN A 248 12.65 22.14 -2.36
N LEU A 249 11.37 22.05 -2.77
CA LEU A 249 10.95 21.19 -3.88
C LEU A 249 11.31 21.81 -5.25
N SER A 250 11.77 20.98 -6.18
CA SER A 250 12.07 21.40 -7.56
C SER A 250 11.12 20.77 -8.58
N GLY A 251 10.63 21.56 -9.52
CA GLY A 251 9.85 21.08 -10.69
C GLY A 251 10.71 20.43 -11.79
N LEU A 252 12.03 20.42 -11.66
CA LEU A 252 12.93 19.89 -12.69
C LEU A 252 12.67 18.41 -12.95
N GLY A 253 12.45 18.05 -14.22
CA GLY A 253 12.21 16.68 -14.67
C GLY A 253 10.78 16.17 -14.48
N VAL A 254 9.93 16.89 -13.73
CA VAL A 254 8.58 16.42 -13.36
C VAL A 254 7.69 16.22 -14.58
N THR A 255 7.66 17.16 -15.53
CA THR A 255 6.85 17.04 -16.75
C THR A 255 7.25 15.81 -17.57
N ALA A 256 8.55 15.56 -17.72
CA ALA A 256 9.07 14.40 -18.46
C ALA A 256 8.75 13.08 -17.74
N ALA A 257 8.93 13.04 -16.41
CA ALA A 257 8.61 11.89 -15.58
C ALA A 257 7.12 11.54 -15.64
N MET A 258 6.22 12.53 -15.58
CA MET A 258 4.79 12.27 -15.70
C MET A 258 4.38 11.82 -17.10
N GLY A 259 5.00 12.37 -18.16
CA GLY A 259 4.81 11.85 -19.52
C GLY A 259 5.22 10.38 -19.65
N ALA A 260 6.35 10.01 -19.04
CA ALA A 260 6.81 8.63 -18.96
C ALA A 260 5.84 7.73 -18.17
N PHE A 261 5.42 8.18 -16.98
CA PHE A 261 4.49 7.47 -16.11
C PHE A 261 3.15 7.17 -16.82
N GLN A 262 2.58 8.16 -17.51
CA GLN A 262 1.35 7.98 -18.29
C GLN A 262 1.54 7.01 -19.47
N SER A 263 2.70 7.05 -20.14
CA SER A 263 3.04 6.11 -21.21
C SER A 263 3.15 4.67 -20.71
N ILE A 264 3.78 4.47 -19.54
CA ILE A 264 3.87 3.16 -18.87
C ILE A 264 2.47 2.67 -18.48
N ARG A 265 1.62 3.55 -17.93
CA ARG A 265 0.24 3.22 -17.57
C ARG A 265 -0.56 2.75 -18.79
N ALA A 266 -0.42 3.42 -19.93
CA ALA A 266 -1.05 3.00 -21.17
C ALA A 266 -0.53 1.63 -21.65
N GLY A 267 0.75 1.32 -21.42
CA GLY A 267 1.31 -0.02 -21.65
C GLY A 267 0.68 -1.10 -20.78
N ILE A 268 0.57 -0.85 -19.47
CA ILE A 268 -0.09 -1.75 -18.51
C ILE A 268 -1.56 -1.96 -18.88
N LYS A 269 -2.28 -0.90 -19.23
CA LYS A 269 -3.68 -1.02 -19.67
C LYS A 269 -3.81 -1.94 -20.89
N ARG A 270 -2.89 -1.88 -21.86
CA ARG A 270 -2.89 -2.79 -23.01
C ARG A 270 -2.66 -4.25 -22.58
N LEU A 271 -1.81 -4.48 -21.59
CA LEU A 271 -1.61 -5.81 -21.00
C LEU A 271 -2.88 -6.32 -20.28
N GLU A 272 -3.55 -5.46 -19.52
CA GLU A 272 -4.84 -5.78 -18.89
C GLU A 272 -5.92 -6.08 -19.92
N ASP A 273 -5.98 -5.32 -21.02
CA ASP A 273 -6.98 -5.53 -22.07
C ASP A 273 -6.79 -6.92 -22.75
N LEU A 274 -5.55 -7.44 -22.86
CA LEU A 274 -5.32 -8.82 -23.32
C LEU A 274 -5.93 -9.88 -22.38
N SER A 275 -5.96 -9.62 -21.07
CA SER A 275 -6.52 -10.55 -20.07
C SER A 275 -8.03 -10.76 -20.22
N ARG A 276 -8.74 -9.77 -20.78
CA ARG A 276 -10.20 -9.74 -20.88
C ARG A 276 -10.76 -10.61 -22.00
N THR A 277 -9.90 -11.25 -22.79
CA THR A 277 -10.30 -12.05 -23.97
C THR A 277 -10.85 -13.45 -23.61
N GLY A 278 -10.86 -13.83 -22.33
CA GLY A 278 -11.38 -15.13 -21.86
C GLY A 278 -10.43 -16.31 -22.08
N THR A 279 -9.28 -16.08 -22.71
CA THR A 279 -8.18 -17.06 -22.85
C THR A 279 -6.86 -16.41 -22.45
N PRO A 280 -5.98 -17.11 -21.71
CA PRO A 280 -4.66 -16.57 -21.41
C PRO A 280 -3.89 -16.22 -22.70
N PRO A 281 -3.35 -15.00 -22.85
CA PRO A 281 -2.63 -14.60 -24.04
C PRO A 281 -1.38 -15.47 -24.26
N THR A 282 -1.06 -15.69 -25.53
CA THR A 282 0.16 -16.37 -25.95
C THR A 282 1.39 -15.49 -25.74
N MET A 283 2.57 -16.12 -25.65
CA MET A 283 3.86 -15.40 -25.60
C MET A 283 4.01 -14.40 -26.75
N ALA A 284 3.54 -14.75 -27.96
CA ALA A 284 3.61 -13.87 -29.12
C ALA A 284 2.77 -12.60 -28.93
N GLN A 285 1.51 -12.75 -28.47
CA GLN A 285 0.63 -11.61 -28.18
C GLN A 285 1.21 -10.69 -27.10
N ILE A 286 1.85 -11.25 -26.06
CA ILE A 286 2.50 -10.44 -25.01
C ILE A 286 3.71 -9.69 -25.59
N ARG A 287 4.52 -10.32 -26.45
CA ARG A 287 5.67 -9.67 -27.11
C ARG A 287 5.25 -8.55 -28.06
N GLU A 288 4.15 -8.74 -28.79
CA GLU A 288 3.60 -7.76 -29.73
C GLU A 288 3.19 -6.44 -29.06
N LEU A 289 2.95 -6.43 -27.73
CA LEU A 289 2.70 -5.19 -27.00
C LEU A 289 3.89 -4.21 -27.05
N GLY A 290 5.11 -4.72 -27.29
CA GLY A 290 6.35 -3.94 -27.24
C GLY A 290 6.60 -3.31 -25.87
N PHE A 291 5.98 -3.86 -24.82
CA PHE A 291 6.01 -3.30 -23.47
C PHE A 291 7.15 -3.83 -22.61
N PHE A 292 7.66 -5.02 -22.93
CA PHE A 292 8.77 -5.67 -22.24
C PHE A 292 10.01 -5.67 -23.13
N ASP A 293 11.19 -5.57 -22.54
CA ASP A 293 12.47 -5.79 -23.23
C ASP A 293 12.93 -7.24 -22.99
N PRO A 294 12.68 -8.19 -23.90
CA PRO A 294 12.95 -9.60 -23.64
C PRO A 294 14.45 -9.91 -23.47
N GLY A 295 15.34 -9.04 -23.97
CA GLY A 295 16.79 -9.22 -23.89
C GLY A 295 17.38 -8.72 -22.56
N GLY A 296 16.82 -7.64 -22.01
CA GLY A 296 17.23 -7.05 -20.73
C GLY A 296 16.36 -7.44 -19.53
N PHE A 297 15.27 -8.18 -19.74
CA PHE A 297 14.31 -8.50 -18.69
C PHE A 297 14.88 -9.50 -17.67
N LEU A 298 14.75 -9.12 -16.40
CA LEU A 298 15.02 -9.97 -15.25
C LEU A 298 14.00 -9.67 -14.15
N GLN A 299 13.24 -10.68 -13.75
CA GLN A 299 12.27 -10.60 -12.67
C GLN A 299 12.53 -11.76 -11.71
N ASP A 300 13.03 -11.45 -10.51
CA ASP A 300 13.23 -12.45 -9.46
C ASP A 300 14.05 -13.67 -9.93
N GLY A 301 15.15 -13.40 -10.64
CA GLY A 301 16.03 -14.42 -11.22
C GLY A 301 15.53 -15.05 -12.53
N LEU A 302 14.31 -14.75 -12.96
CA LEU A 302 13.73 -15.31 -14.18
C LEU A 302 13.92 -14.41 -15.39
N SER A 303 14.24 -15.02 -16.52
CA SER A 303 14.19 -14.38 -17.83
C SER A 303 12.74 -14.12 -18.26
N PHE A 304 12.53 -13.26 -19.25
CA PHE A 304 11.19 -12.92 -19.73
C PHE A 304 10.32 -14.14 -20.07
N PRO A 305 10.77 -15.13 -20.87
CA PRO A 305 9.93 -16.28 -21.20
C PRO A 305 9.52 -17.09 -19.96
N GLU A 306 10.45 -17.26 -19.03
CA GLU A 306 10.26 -18.06 -17.83
C GLU A 306 9.30 -17.39 -16.85
N TRP A 307 9.48 -16.08 -16.64
CA TRP A 307 8.58 -15.30 -15.81
C TRP A 307 7.16 -15.26 -16.39
N VAL A 308 7.04 -15.12 -17.72
CA VAL A 308 5.73 -15.12 -18.36
C VAL A 308 5.01 -16.45 -18.12
N ASP A 309 5.68 -17.59 -18.33
CA ASP A 309 5.05 -18.90 -18.18
C ASP A 309 4.82 -19.29 -16.71
N ARG A 310 5.75 -18.95 -15.80
CA ARG A 310 5.63 -19.27 -14.36
C ARG A 310 4.66 -18.36 -13.62
N ASP A 311 4.73 -17.04 -13.85
CA ASP A 311 4.13 -16.06 -12.94
C ASP A 311 3.04 -15.22 -13.60
N LEU A 312 3.24 -14.75 -14.85
CA LEU A 312 2.28 -13.86 -15.49
C LEU A 312 1.07 -14.63 -16.03
N ARG A 313 1.30 -15.72 -16.76
CA ARG A 313 0.24 -16.47 -17.44
C ARG A 313 -0.79 -17.10 -16.53
N PRO A 314 -0.41 -17.75 -15.41
CA PRO A 314 -1.38 -18.28 -14.46
C PRO A 314 -2.34 -17.20 -13.94
N ARG A 315 -1.85 -15.97 -13.75
CA ARG A 315 -2.65 -14.85 -13.25
C ARG A 315 -3.66 -14.30 -14.26
N PHE A 316 -3.48 -14.54 -15.56
CA PHE A 316 -4.48 -14.11 -16.55
C PHE A 316 -5.83 -14.83 -16.36
N ALA A 317 -5.82 -16.06 -15.84
CA ALA A 317 -7.05 -16.80 -15.52
C ALA A 317 -7.84 -16.13 -14.38
N ASP A 318 -7.15 -15.46 -13.47
CA ASP A 318 -7.76 -14.79 -12.30
C ASP A 318 -8.22 -13.35 -12.59
N GLY A 319 -8.05 -12.89 -13.84
CA GLY A 319 -8.35 -11.53 -14.26
C GLY A 319 -7.37 -10.52 -13.63
N LEU A 320 -6.13 -10.47 -14.13
CA LEU A 320 -5.06 -9.56 -13.68
C LEU A 320 -5.56 -8.12 -13.51
N PRO A 321 -5.74 -7.62 -12.27
CA PRO A 321 -5.94 -6.22 -12.05
C PRO A 321 -4.56 -5.63 -11.66
N PHE A 322 -4.03 -4.72 -12.47
CA PHE A 322 -3.01 -3.76 -12.05
C PHE A 322 -3.70 -2.41 -11.77
N PRO A 323 -4.70 -2.34 -10.86
CA PRO A 323 -5.59 -1.20 -10.74
C PRO A 323 -4.86 0.05 -10.25
N ALA A 324 -3.65 -0.13 -9.70
CA ALA A 324 -2.99 0.84 -8.87
C ALA A 324 -1.48 0.81 -9.12
N MET A 325 -0.97 1.86 -9.77
CA MET A 325 0.45 2.07 -10.05
C MET A 325 0.92 3.32 -9.32
N THR A 326 2.08 3.25 -8.65
CA THR A 326 2.68 4.38 -7.94
C THR A 326 4.10 4.62 -8.45
N LEU A 327 4.45 5.89 -8.64
CA LEU A 327 5.80 6.29 -9.01
C LEU A 327 6.74 6.19 -7.79
N VAL A 328 7.83 5.45 -7.93
CA VAL A 328 8.89 5.36 -6.91
C VAL A 328 9.98 6.39 -7.20
N SER A 329 10.47 6.39 -8.44
CA SER A 329 11.45 7.36 -8.93
C SER A 329 11.43 7.46 -10.45
N ALA A 330 11.89 8.58 -11.00
CA ALA A 330 12.00 8.76 -12.44
C ALA A 330 13.15 9.70 -12.80
N ASP A 331 13.90 9.35 -13.84
CA ASP A 331 14.83 10.22 -14.55
C ASP A 331 14.61 10.13 -16.07
N ALA A 332 15.47 10.76 -16.86
CA ALA A 332 15.35 10.82 -18.31
C ALA A 332 15.44 9.45 -19.03
N ARG A 333 15.94 8.42 -18.37
CA ARG A 333 16.20 7.09 -18.95
C ARG A 333 15.64 5.93 -18.12
N LYS A 334 15.32 6.15 -16.84
CA LYS A 334 14.86 5.12 -15.91
C LYS A 334 13.65 5.59 -15.12
N VAL A 335 12.59 4.78 -15.12
CA VAL A 335 11.43 4.96 -14.25
C VAL A 335 11.27 3.71 -13.42
N ILE A 336 11.01 3.89 -12.12
CA ILE A 336 10.69 2.81 -11.21
C ILE A 336 9.28 3.03 -10.71
N VAL A 337 8.42 2.02 -10.90
CA VAL A 337 7.03 2.02 -10.41
C VAL A 337 6.80 0.84 -9.50
N ARG A 338 5.78 0.95 -8.64
CA ARG A 338 5.23 -0.18 -7.89
C ARG A 338 3.80 -0.42 -8.34
N PHE A 339 3.42 -1.69 -8.31
CA PHE A 339 2.06 -2.11 -8.56
C PHE A 339 1.45 -2.64 -7.28
N GLN A 340 0.23 -2.18 -7.03
CA GLN A 340 -0.65 -2.78 -6.06
C GLN A 340 -1.60 -3.69 -6.84
N THR A 341 -1.46 -5.00 -6.66
CA THR A 341 -2.52 -5.92 -7.11
C THR A 341 -3.61 -5.88 -6.07
N LEU A 342 -4.84 -5.61 -6.47
CA LEU A 342 -5.97 -5.85 -5.58
C LEU A 342 -6.26 -7.35 -5.58
N PRO A 343 -6.81 -7.87 -4.47
CA PRO A 343 -7.40 -9.20 -4.50
C PRO A 343 -8.35 -9.29 -5.70
N SER A 344 -8.32 -10.41 -6.43
CA SER A 344 -9.49 -10.83 -7.19
C SER A 344 -10.68 -10.99 -6.22
N ALA A 345 -11.91 -11.09 -6.74
CA ALA A 345 -13.16 -11.14 -5.96
C ALA A 345 -13.26 -12.25 -4.89
N GLY A 346 -12.20 -13.02 -4.69
CA GLY A 346 -12.02 -13.95 -3.59
C GLY A 346 -11.34 -13.38 -2.33
N GLY A 347 -10.73 -12.20 -2.33
CA GLY A 347 -10.19 -11.64 -1.07
C GLY A 347 -8.99 -12.40 -0.50
N HIS A 348 -7.82 -12.24 -1.12
CA HIS A 348 -6.52 -12.30 -0.42
C HIS A 348 -5.56 -11.21 -0.81
N SER A 349 -4.77 -10.82 0.19
CA SER A 349 -3.65 -9.87 0.23
C SER A 349 -3.36 -9.09 -1.04
N VAL A 350 -3.42 -7.78 -0.90
CA VAL A 350 -2.71 -6.87 -1.79
C VAL A 350 -1.24 -7.30 -1.83
N ARG A 351 -0.83 -7.99 -2.90
CA ARG A 351 0.58 -8.26 -3.16
C ARG A 351 1.13 -7.05 -3.86
N SER A 352 2.06 -6.36 -3.20
CA SER A 352 2.97 -5.48 -3.92
C SER A 352 3.78 -6.39 -4.83
N LEU A 353 3.62 -6.24 -6.15
CA LEU A 353 4.70 -6.69 -7.02
C LEU A 353 5.88 -5.79 -6.68
N GLY A 354 7.08 -6.36 -6.59
CA GLY A 354 8.30 -5.60 -6.34
C GLY A 354 8.42 -4.40 -7.30
N PRO A 355 9.28 -3.42 -7.00
CA PRO A 355 9.46 -2.28 -7.90
C PRO A 355 9.84 -2.76 -9.31
N TRP A 356 9.05 -2.40 -10.31
CA TRP A 356 9.37 -2.67 -11.70
C TRP A 356 10.17 -1.51 -12.26
N VAL A 357 11.22 -1.87 -13.00
CA VAL A 357 12.12 -0.94 -13.66
C VAL A 357 11.74 -0.84 -15.12
N PHE A 358 11.68 0.41 -15.59
CA PHE A 358 11.41 0.78 -16.96
C PHE A 358 12.58 1.59 -17.48
N HIS A 359 13.05 1.26 -18.68
CA HIS A 359 14.05 2.05 -19.38
C HIS A 359 13.47 2.64 -20.65
N ARG A 360 14.00 3.77 -21.08
CA ARG A 360 13.67 4.35 -22.38
C ARG A 360 14.49 3.65 -23.46
N ASP A 361 13.84 2.90 -24.33
CA ASP A 361 14.47 2.29 -25.51
C ASP A 361 15.00 3.43 -26.41
N PRO A 362 16.31 3.50 -26.65
CA PRO A 362 16.89 4.57 -27.47
C PRO A 362 16.51 4.49 -28.95
N THR A 363 16.07 3.33 -29.43
CA THR A 363 15.71 3.10 -30.83
C THR A 363 14.24 3.39 -31.08
N ALA A 364 13.36 2.87 -30.23
CA ALA A 364 11.91 3.03 -30.37
C ALA A 364 11.38 4.29 -29.67
N GLU A 365 12.18 4.96 -28.84
CA GLU A 365 11.77 6.08 -27.97
C GLU A 365 10.62 5.75 -27.02
N THR A 366 10.36 4.46 -26.78
CA THR A 366 9.29 3.97 -25.90
C THR A 366 9.84 3.52 -24.55
N TRP A 367 8.97 3.45 -23.55
CA TRP A 367 9.31 2.90 -22.24
C TRP A 367 9.05 1.40 -22.23
N VAL A 368 10.09 0.61 -21.94
CA VAL A 368 10.05 -0.85 -21.88
C VAL A 368 10.36 -1.34 -20.47
N CYS A 369 9.61 -2.33 -20.01
CA CYS A 369 9.80 -2.98 -18.73
C CYS A 369 10.96 -3.98 -18.82
N VAL A 370 11.88 -3.89 -17.87
CA VAL A 370 12.99 -4.84 -17.70
C VAL A 370 12.81 -5.73 -16.46
N GLY A 371 11.61 -5.76 -15.86
CA GLY A 371 11.35 -6.45 -14.61
C GLY A 371 11.90 -5.70 -13.40
N ASN A 372 12.12 -6.37 -12.28
CA ASN A 372 12.62 -5.76 -11.04
C ASN A 372 14.16 -5.80 -10.92
N GLN A 373 14.84 -6.45 -11.87
CA GLN A 373 16.30 -6.55 -11.94
C GLN A 373 16.91 -7.20 -10.68
N ARG A 374 16.16 -8.11 -10.03
CA ARG A 374 16.64 -8.92 -8.92
C ARG A 374 16.98 -10.32 -9.39
N ASP A 375 18.01 -10.90 -8.81
CA ASP A 375 18.46 -12.27 -9.07
C ASP A 375 17.67 -13.30 -8.25
N LEU A 376 16.97 -12.84 -7.21
CA LEU A 376 16.18 -13.67 -6.29
C LEU A 376 14.77 -13.09 -6.12
N ASP A 377 13.83 -13.98 -5.83
CA ASP A 377 12.49 -13.61 -5.39
C ASP A 377 12.51 -13.25 -3.91
N VAL A 378 12.28 -11.97 -3.60
CA VAL A 378 12.02 -11.54 -2.22
C VAL A 378 10.51 -11.50 -2.04
N GLN A 379 9.92 -12.67 -1.76
CA GLN A 379 8.47 -12.82 -1.72
C GLN A 379 7.84 -12.00 -0.60
N GLN A 380 8.45 -12.03 0.58
CA GLN A 380 7.89 -11.41 1.78
C GLN A 380 8.99 -10.88 2.70
N PHE A 381 8.82 -9.64 3.14
CA PHE A 381 9.59 -9.04 4.24
C PHE A 381 8.66 -8.18 5.09
N GLU A 382 8.24 -8.71 6.24
CA GLU A 382 7.17 -8.12 7.06
C GLU A 382 7.36 -8.43 8.55
N PRO A 383 6.82 -7.61 9.47
CA PRO A 383 6.80 -8.00 10.86
C PRO A 383 5.83 -9.17 11.06
N MET A 384 6.19 -10.09 11.93
CA MET A 384 5.38 -11.24 12.28
C MET A 384 5.46 -11.48 13.79
N VAL A 385 4.39 -12.05 14.32
CA VAL A 385 4.39 -12.65 15.65
C VAL A 385 3.88 -14.08 15.53
N SER A 386 4.43 -14.99 16.33
CA SER A 386 3.97 -16.38 16.36
C SER A 386 3.59 -16.78 17.77
N TYR A 387 2.59 -17.66 17.86
CA TYR A 387 2.21 -18.34 19.08
C TYR A 387 2.19 -19.85 18.84
N THR A 388 3.03 -20.56 19.59
CA THR A 388 3.19 -22.01 19.59
C THR A 388 2.94 -22.49 21.02
N PRO A 389 1.70 -22.88 21.39
CA PRO A 389 1.36 -23.32 22.73
C PRO A 389 2.17 -24.53 23.20
N SER A 390 2.61 -25.38 22.26
CA SER A 390 3.44 -26.55 22.52
C SER A 390 4.88 -26.21 22.91
N ASP A 391 5.37 -25.00 22.63
CA ASP A 391 6.72 -24.56 23.03
C ASP A 391 6.71 -24.10 24.50
N PRO A 392 7.31 -24.87 25.43
CA PRO A 392 7.26 -24.57 26.85
C PRO A 392 8.20 -23.42 27.25
N VAL A 393 9.11 -22.98 26.37
CA VAL A 393 10.15 -22.00 26.68
C VAL A 393 9.78 -20.63 26.14
N GLN A 394 9.36 -20.55 24.89
CA GLN A 394 9.01 -19.28 24.24
C GLN A 394 7.76 -19.44 23.38
N PRO A 395 6.58 -19.63 24.01
CA PRO A 395 5.37 -19.89 23.26
C PRO A 395 4.97 -18.69 22.41
N ILE A 396 5.31 -17.46 22.80
CA ILE A 396 5.07 -16.25 22.00
C ILE A 396 6.41 -15.69 21.51
N ARG A 397 6.51 -15.43 20.20
CA ARG A 397 7.68 -14.81 19.58
C ARG A 397 7.26 -13.62 18.73
N SER A 398 8.11 -12.59 18.67
CA SER A 398 7.95 -11.42 17.80
C SER A 398 9.20 -11.23 16.94
N GLY A 399 9.05 -10.80 15.70
CA GLY A 399 10.13 -10.91 14.73
C GLY A 399 9.84 -10.37 13.35
N LEU A 400 10.78 -10.63 12.45
CA LEU A 400 10.70 -10.30 11.03
C LEU A 400 10.57 -11.59 10.24
N TYR A 401 9.55 -11.69 9.40
CA TYR A 401 9.41 -12.75 8.43
C TYR A 401 10.13 -12.35 7.14
N LEU A 402 11.05 -13.20 6.67
CA LEU A 402 11.81 -13.00 5.44
C LEU A 402 11.76 -14.28 4.60
N HIS A 403 10.98 -14.27 3.52
CA HIS A 403 10.92 -15.37 2.56
C HIS A 403 11.67 -15.00 1.29
N LEU A 404 12.66 -15.82 0.94
CA LEU A 404 13.51 -15.67 -0.24
C LEU A 404 13.46 -16.96 -1.07
N GLU A 405 13.41 -16.83 -2.39
CA GLU A 405 13.61 -17.94 -3.32
C GLU A 405 14.70 -17.61 -4.35
N ASP A 406 15.55 -18.60 -4.58
CA ASP A 406 16.58 -18.66 -5.61
C ASP A 406 16.14 -19.66 -6.70
N PRO A 407 15.20 -19.26 -7.58
CA PRO A 407 14.63 -20.19 -8.55
C PRO A 407 15.66 -20.70 -9.59
N LYS A 408 16.84 -20.07 -9.64
CA LYS A 408 17.92 -20.42 -10.57
C LYS A 408 19.14 -21.02 -9.90
N GLY A 409 19.17 -21.09 -8.58
CA GLY A 409 20.36 -21.50 -7.84
C GLY A 409 21.56 -20.59 -8.10
N VAL A 410 21.35 -19.29 -8.33
CA VAL A 410 22.42 -18.31 -8.63
C VAL A 410 23.44 -18.22 -7.50
N LEU A 411 23.04 -18.48 -6.25
CA LEU A 411 23.97 -18.47 -5.13
C LEU A 411 24.77 -19.77 -4.99
N GLY A 412 24.39 -20.81 -5.74
CA GLY A 412 25.00 -22.14 -5.66
C GLY A 412 24.68 -22.88 -4.36
N ALA A 413 25.17 -24.11 -4.26
CA ALA A 413 25.06 -24.90 -3.04
C ALA A 413 25.82 -24.18 -1.90
N ASN A 414 25.14 -23.97 -0.76
CA ASN A 414 25.63 -23.21 0.40
C ASN A 414 25.69 -21.68 0.23
N GLY A 415 25.10 -21.14 -0.83
CA GLY A 415 24.81 -19.71 -0.89
C GLY A 415 24.06 -19.24 0.37
N TYR A 416 24.24 -17.96 0.74
CA TYR A 416 23.60 -17.42 1.94
C TYR A 416 23.23 -15.95 1.77
N ALA A 417 22.29 -15.49 2.59
CA ALA A 417 21.94 -14.08 2.69
C ALA A 417 22.49 -13.48 3.98
N VAL A 418 22.57 -12.16 4.06
CA VAL A 418 23.00 -11.41 5.23
C VAL A 418 22.04 -10.24 5.42
N LEU A 419 21.17 -10.33 6.43
CA LEU A 419 20.25 -9.24 6.77
C LEU A 419 20.86 -8.35 7.85
N SER A 420 20.81 -7.04 7.63
CA SER A 420 21.28 -6.02 8.57
C SER A 420 20.31 -4.84 8.61
N GLY A 421 20.18 -4.19 9.77
CA GLY A 421 19.28 -3.06 9.96
C GLY A 421 18.91 -2.83 11.43
N PRO A 422 18.03 -1.86 11.73
CA PRO A 422 17.56 -1.61 13.08
C PRO A 422 16.98 -2.87 13.75
N GLY A 423 17.25 -3.08 15.04
CA GLY A 423 16.77 -4.25 15.77
C GLY A 423 17.47 -5.58 15.44
N ILE A 424 18.25 -5.70 14.37
CA ILE A 424 19.12 -6.88 14.15
C ILE A 424 20.32 -6.78 15.10
N ALA A 425 20.73 -7.90 15.70
CA ALA A 425 21.92 -7.96 16.56
C ALA A 425 23.20 -7.54 15.80
N SER A 426 24.29 -7.31 16.53
CA SER A 426 25.59 -6.97 15.93
C SER A 426 26.16 -8.08 15.03
N THR A 427 25.72 -9.32 15.22
CA THR A 427 25.99 -10.42 14.29
C THR A 427 24.90 -10.43 13.22
N PRO A 428 25.25 -10.24 11.94
CA PRO A 428 24.28 -10.27 10.85
C PRO A 428 23.56 -11.62 10.78
N TYR A 429 22.31 -11.59 10.34
CA TYR A 429 21.49 -12.79 10.23
C TYR A 429 21.78 -13.54 8.91
N ILE A 430 22.10 -14.84 8.98
CA ILE A 430 22.61 -15.63 7.84
C ILE A 430 21.77 -16.89 7.59
N PRO A 431 20.78 -16.88 6.67
CA PRO A 431 20.10 -18.10 6.25
C PRO A 431 20.83 -18.76 5.07
N PRO A 432 21.08 -20.09 5.10
CA PRO A 432 21.55 -20.84 3.94
C PRO A 432 20.43 -21.16 2.94
N VAL A 433 20.80 -21.34 1.68
CA VAL A 433 19.91 -21.89 0.63
C VAL A 433 19.67 -23.38 0.88
N SER A 434 18.40 -23.80 0.96
CA SER A 434 17.96 -25.19 1.07
C SER A 434 17.74 -25.84 -0.31
N GLY A 435 17.49 -27.15 -0.33
CA GLY A 435 17.46 -28.03 -1.52
C GLY A 435 16.41 -27.76 -2.60
N ALA A 436 15.76 -26.59 -2.60
CA ALA A 436 14.84 -26.15 -3.65
C ALA A 436 15.06 -24.67 -4.04
N GLY A 437 16.20 -24.07 -3.68
CA GLY A 437 16.45 -22.64 -3.89
C GLY A 437 15.74 -21.74 -2.86
N ALA A 438 14.85 -22.26 -2.03
CA ALA A 438 14.29 -21.50 -0.91
C ALA A 438 15.32 -21.34 0.22
N PHE A 439 15.31 -20.19 0.89
CA PHE A 439 16.15 -19.99 2.08
C PHE A 439 15.42 -20.50 3.31
N GLU A 440 16.11 -21.31 4.11
CA GLU A 440 15.64 -21.77 5.43
C GLU A 440 16.52 -21.16 6.51
N LEU A 441 15.97 -20.94 7.71
CA LEU A 441 16.70 -20.32 8.81
C LEU A 441 17.61 -21.34 9.53
N GLY A 442 18.55 -21.92 8.79
CA GLY A 442 19.54 -22.87 9.31
C GLY A 442 19.08 -24.34 9.32
N PRO A 443 20.00 -25.29 9.57
CA PRO A 443 19.71 -26.71 9.52
C PRO A 443 18.67 -27.10 10.59
N GLY A 444 17.45 -27.42 10.14
CA GLY A 444 16.36 -27.90 10.99
C GLY A 444 15.33 -26.85 11.42
N GLN A 445 15.44 -25.58 11.01
CA GLN A 445 14.38 -24.58 11.19
C GLN A 445 13.75 -24.20 9.84
N ALA A 446 12.60 -24.80 9.57
CA ALA A 446 11.82 -24.58 8.35
C ALA A 446 11.03 -23.25 8.34
N ASP A 447 11.14 -22.42 9.37
CA ASP A 447 10.33 -21.21 9.52
C ASP A 447 11.14 -19.96 9.15
N PRO A 448 10.81 -19.22 8.06
CA PRO A 448 11.47 -17.97 7.62
C PRO A 448 11.28 -16.77 8.58
N PHE A 449 11.12 -17.04 9.88
CA PHE A 449 10.84 -16.10 10.93
C PHE A 449 12.07 -15.79 11.81
N LEU A 450 12.63 -14.59 11.65
CA LEU A 450 13.67 -14.04 12.50
C LEU A 450 13.07 -13.48 13.79
N ALA A 451 13.04 -14.30 14.85
CA ALA A 451 12.69 -13.84 16.18
C ALA A 451 13.68 -12.78 16.69
N VAL A 452 13.16 -11.68 17.25
CA VAL A 452 13.94 -10.63 17.88
C VAL A 452 13.49 -10.45 19.33
N THR A 453 14.39 -10.00 20.20
CA THR A 453 14.08 -9.73 21.60
C THR A 453 13.26 -8.46 21.77
N GLU A 454 12.66 -8.27 22.95
CA GLU A 454 11.95 -7.04 23.32
C GLU A 454 12.80 -5.78 23.07
N ASP A 455 14.04 -5.77 23.58
CA ASP A 455 14.99 -4.66 23.39
C ASP A 455 15.37 -4.44 21.92
N GLN A 456 15.30 -5.49 21.09
CA GLN A 456 15.52 -5.36 19.65
C GLN A 456 14.31 -4.73 18.96
N VAL A 457 13.07 -5.15 19.29
CA VAL A 457 11.85 -4.53 18.77
C VAL A 457 11.83 -3.04 19.09
N LEU A 458 12.12 -2.67 20.34
CA LEU A 458 12.11 -1.27 20.80
C LEU A 458 13.19 -0.39 20.14
N ARG A 459 14.21 -1.01 19.52
CA ARG A 459 15.24 -0.30 18.74
C ARG A 459 14.87 -0.12 17.27
N ILE A 460 13.78 -0.73 16.79
CA ILE A 460 13.28 -0.53 15.42
C ILE A 460 12.44 0.76 15.41
N PRO A 461 12.80 1.78 14.61
CA PRO A 461 11.95 2.95 14.44
C PRO A 461 10.51 2.59 14.09
N ALA A 462 9.56 3.35 14.63
CA ALA A 462 8.12 3.14 14.43
C ALA A 462 7.69 3.15 12.95
N SER A 463 8.47 3.80 12.08
CA SER A 463 8.27 3.81 10.64
C SER A 463 9.58 4.09 9.89
N GLY A 464 9.60 3.77 8.59
CA GLY A 464 10.68 4.17 7.69
C GLY A 464 12.00 3.41 7.87
N SER A 465 11.98 2.30 8.60
CA SER A 465 13.14 1.42 8.73
C SER A 465 13.48 0.79 7.38
N VAL A 466 14.75 0.76 7.02
CA VAL A 466 15.25 0.07 5.82
C VAL A 466 16.32 -0.92 6.27
N TYR A 467 16.18 -2.17 5.82
CA TYR A 467 17.13 -3.24 6.07
C TYR A 467 17.93 -3.51 4.80
N ALA A 468 19.23 -3.73 4.94
CA ALA A 468 20.08 -4.17 3.84
C ALA A 468 20.16 -5.70 3.86
N LEU A 469 19.82 -6.32 2.74
CA LEU A 469 19.95 -7.74 2.46
C LEU A 469 21.10 -7.94 1.47
N ALA A 470 22.24 -8.44 1.92
CA ALA A 470 23.36 -8.82 1.07
C ALA A 470 23.33 -10.31 0.76
N LEU A 471 23.62 -10.70 -0.47
CA LEU A 471 23.54 -12.08 -0.95
C LEU A 471 24.92 -12.55 -1.35
N TYR A 472 25.32 -13.72 -0.87
CA TYR A 472 26.64 -14.29 -1.12
C TYR A 472 26.49 -15.61 -1.87
N SER A 473 27.11 -15.67 -3.05
CA SER A 473 27.23 -16.88 -3.85
C SER A 473 28.45 -17.67 -3.38
N MET A 474 28.30 -18.99 -3.29
CA MET A 474 29.37 -19.94 -3.01
C MET A 474 29.77 -20.73 -4.27
N ALA A 475 29.35 -20.29 -5.45
CA ALA A 475 29.60 -21.01 -6.71
C ALA A 475 31.09 -21.24 -7.04
N THR A 476 31.98 -20.39 -6.51
CA THR A 476 33.44 -20.49 -6.70
C THR A 476 34.16 -21.18 -5.54
N GLY A 477 33.44 -21.62 -4.52
CA GLY A 477 34.00 -22.15 -3.27
C GLY A 477 34.38 -21.09 -2.23
N GLU A 478 34.38 -19.81 -2.60
CA GLU A 478 34.58 -18.66 -1.71
C GLU A 478 33.34 -17.75 -1.74
N PRO A 479 32.98 -17.08 -0.64
CA PRO A 479 31.82 -16.20 -0.60
C PRO A 479 32.05 -14.96 -1.46
N VAL A 480 31.28 -14.82 -2.54
CA VAL A 480 31.27 -13.64 -3.42
C VAL A 480 29.96 -12.91 -3.25
N LEU A 481 30.02 -11.61 -2.92
CA LEU A 481 28.83 -10.76 -2.88
C LEU A 481 28.18 -10.73 -4.27
N ALA A 482 27.01 -11.33 -4.39
CA ALA A 482 26.23 -11.42 -5.61
C ALA A 482 25.36 -10.17 -5.81
N ALA A 483 24.63 -9.76 -4.77
CA ALA A 483 23.76 -8.59 -4.81
C ALA A 483 23.48 -8.02 -3.42
N THR A 484 23.00 -6.77 -3.39
CA THR A 484 22.48 -6.11 -2.17
C THR A 484 21.14 -5.48 -2.46
N TYR A 485 20.16 -5.69 -1.58
CA TYR A 485 18.82 -5.13 -1.68
C TYR A 485 18.44 -4.32 -0.45
N ASP A 486 17.74 -3.21 -0.68
CA ASP A 486 17.08 -2.45 0.38
C ASP A 486 15.66 -2.99 0.58
N LEU A 487 15.37 -3.41 1.81
CA LEU A 487 14.08 -3.94 2.25
C LEU A 487 13.42 -2.94 3.22
N PRO A 488 12.49 -2.10 2.74
CA PRO A 488 11.78 -1.18 3.61
C PRO A 488 10.80 -1.95 4.51
N LEU A 489 10.90 -1.74 5.82
CA LEU A 489 9.95 -2.23 6.81
C LEU A 489 8.98 -1.11 7.18
N VAL A 490 7.68 -1.35 6.95
CA VAL A 490 6.67 -0.30 7.14
C VAL A 490 6.38 -0.06 8.62
N THR A 491 6.27 -1.13 9.42
CA THR A 491 6.05 -1.06 10.86
C THR A 491 6.93 -2.06 11.59
N PRO A 492 7.41 -1.73 12.81
CA PRO A 492 8.13 -2.70 13.62
C PRO A 492 7.21 -3.87 14.02
N PRO A 493 7.79 -5.01 14.42
CA PRO A 493 7.06 -6.09 15.09
C PRO A 493 6.34 -5.61 16.36
N THR A 494 5.24 -6.25 16.77
CA THR A 494 4.61 -5.94 18.06
C THR A 494 5.53 -6.33 19.21
N PRO A 495 5.79 -5.45 20.19
CA PRO A 495 6.56 -5.82 21.38
C PRO A 495 5.95 -7.04 22.08
N ILE A 496 6.79 -7.97 22.55
CA ILE A 496 6.34 -9.19 23.22
C ILE A 496 5.55 -8.85 24.49
N ALA A 497 5.90 -7.76 25.18
CA ALA A 497 5.16 -7.29 26.36
C ALA A 497 3.71 -6.88 26.07
N GLU A 498 3.36 -6.59 24.81
CA GLU A 498 1.99 -6.29 24.37
C GLU A 498 1.20 -7.56 23.98
N LEU A 499 1.86 -8.72 23.93
CA LEU A 499 1.27 -9.97 23.45
C LEU A 499 0.94 -10.91 24.62
N ASN A 500 -0.18 -11.61 24.51
CA ASN A 500 -0.58 -12.70 25.39
C ASN A 500 -1.30 -13.79 24.57
N PRO A 501 -1.53 -15.00 25.12
CA PRO A 501 -2.21 -16.07 24.39
C PRO A 501 -3.58 -15.68 23.82
N ALA A 502 -4.36 -14.86 24.53
CA ALA A 502 -5.66 -14.36 24.07
C ALA A 502 -5.55 -13.38 22.88
N SER A 503 -4.33 -12.93 22.56
CA SER A 503 -4.06 -12.11 21.37
C SER A 503 -4.01 -12.95 20.09
N PHE A 504 -4.05 -14.28 20.18
CA PHE A 504 -3.94 -15.19 19.03
C PHE A 504 -5.25 -15.93 18.79
N ALA A 505 -5.42 -16.45 17.58
CA ALA A 505 -6.53 -17.33 17.29
C ALA A 505 -6.41 -18.59 18.16
N THR A 506 -7.54 -19.10 18.63
CA THR A 506 -7.60 -20.37 19.36
C THR A 506 -8.46 -21.37 18.62
N LEU A 507 -8.04 -22.64 18.64
CA LEU A 507 -8.81 -23.75 18.12
C LEU A 507 -9.60 -24.39 19.26
N GLY A 508 -10.90 -24.57 19.07
CA GLY A 508 -11.67 -25.39 20.00
C GLY A 508 -11.42 -26.88 19.76
N SER A 509 -11.75 -27.70 20.76
CA SER A 509 -11.62 -29.17 20.67
C SER A 509 -12.39 -29.73 19.47
N THR A 510 -11.81 -30.72 18.78
CA THR A 510 -12.54 -31.55 17.81
C THR A 510 -13.64 -32.36 18.51
N ALA A 511 -14.77 -32.53 17.83
CA ALA A 511 -15.55 -33.74 18.01
C ALA A 511 -14.84 -34.86 17.22
N PRO A 512 -14.65 -36.07 17.76
CA PRO A 512 -14.01 -37.16 17.02
C PRO A 512 -14.82 -37.45 15.75
N ALA A 513 -14.19 -37.20 14.59
CA ALA A 513 -14.74 -37.53 13.29
C ALA A 513 -14.71 -39.06 13.10
N GLY A 514 -15.82 -39.65 12.62
CA GLY A 514 -15.80 -41.02 12.13
C GLY A 514 -14.94 -41.12 10.86
N SER A 515 -14.45 -42.31 10.52
CA SER A 515 -13.78 -42.55 9.25
C SER A 515 -14.69 -42.07 8.09
N ASN A 516 -14.21 -41.12 7.27
CA ASN A 516 -14.89 -40.47 6.14
C ASN A 516 -15.77 -39.23 6.41
N SER A 517 -15.78 -38.63 7.60
CA SER A 517 -16.45 -37.34 7.80
C SER A 517 -15.50 -36.15 7.61
N SER A 518 -16.04 -35.01 7.17
CA SER A 518 -15.33 -33.73 7.16
C SER A 518 -14.85 -33.38 8.58
N ILE A 519 -13.68 -32.77 8.70
CA ILE A 519 -13.14 -32.31 9.98
C ILE A 519 -13.52 -30.85 10.15
N THR A 520 -14.53 -30.57 10.96
CA THR A 520 -14.91 -29.18 11.31
C THR A 520 -14.42 -28.85 12.71
N ARG A 521 -13.66 -27.75 12.85
CA ARG A 521 -13.24 -27.24 14.16
C ARG A 521 -13.67 -25.80 14.35
N PRO A 522 -14.16 -25.42 15.54
CA PRO A 522 -14.39 -24.03 15.84
C PRO A 522 -13.08 -23.27 15.97
N ILE A 523 -13.05 -22.04 15.46
CA ILE A 523 -11.95 -21.08 15.61
C ILE A 523 -12.51 -19.88 16.38
N THR A 524 -11.77 -19.36 17.34
CA THR A 524 -12.01 -18.02 17.89
C THR A 524 -10.89 -17.08 17.43
N ILE A 525 -11.25 -16.06 16.66
CA ILE A 525 -10.31 -15.03 16.19
C ILE A 525 -10.52 -13.76 17.02
N PRO A 526 -9.48 -13.14 17.57
CA PRO A 526 -9.64 -11.90 18.32
C PRO A 526 -10.23 -10.78 17.45
N ASP A 527 -10.99 -9.86 18.07
CA ASP A 527 -11.80 -8.88 17.34
C ASP A 527 -11.03 -7.88 16.48
N ASP A 528 -9.77 -7.64 16.82
CA ASP A 528 -8.86 -6.80 16.08
C ASP A 528 -8.14 -7.53 14.93
N TYR A 529 -8.47 -8.80 14.66
CA TYR A 529 -7.87 -9.61 13.60
C TYR A 529 -8.88 -10.03 12.52
N GLU A 530 -8.32 -10.20 11.33
CA GLU A 530 -8.93 -10.78 10.14
C GLU A 530 -8.10 -11.99 9.71
N VAL A 531 -8.74 -13.11 9.35
CA VAL A 531 -8.02 -14.29 8.88
C VAL A 531 -7.64 -14.10 7.41
N LEU A 532 -6.35 -14.24 7.14
CA LEU A 532 -5.76 -14.24 5.79
C LEU A 532 -5.69 -15.64 5.17
N GLY A 533 -5.90 -16.70 5.93
CA GLY A 533 -5.79 -18.05 5.41
C GLY A 533 -5.53 -19.06 6.50
N LEU A 534 -5.76 -20.32 6.15
CA LEU A 534 -5.52 -21.45 7.03
C LEU A 534 -4.76 -22.52 6.26
N LEU A 535 -3.67 -22.99 6.83
CA LEU A 535 -2.90 -24.09 6.28
C LEU A 535 -2.90 -25.23 7.30
N ALA A 536 -3.60 -26.31 6.98
CA ALA A 536 -3.62 -27.50 7.81
C ALA A 536 -2.65 -28.54 7.24
N PHE A 537 -1.78 -29.06 8.09
CA PHE A 537 -0.95 -30.23 7.82
C PHE A 537 -1.52 -31.39 8.62
N LEU A 538 -1.71 -32.53 7.97
CA LEU A 538 -2.19 -33.76 8.59
C LEU A 538 -1.16 -34.86 8.31
N TRP A 539 -0.85 -35.66 9.32
CA TRP A 539 0.09 -36.76 9.21
C TRP A 539 -0.58 -38.09 9.50
N ASP A 540 -0.30 -39.07 8.64
CA ASP A 540 -0.56 -40.47 8.94
C ASP A 540 0.65 -41.12 9.60
N ASP A 541 0.40 -42.19 10.37
CA ASP A 541 1.44 -42.96 11.08
C ASP A 541 2.45 -43.63 10.13
N GLU A 542 2.16 -43.68 8.82
CA GLU A 542 3.02 -44.25 7.79
C GLU A 542 4.05 -43.24 7.23
N SER A 543 4.24 -42.10 7.89
CA SER A 543 5.20 -41.04 7.54
C SER A 543 4.86 -40.21 6.29
N HIS A 544 3.64 -40.29 5.76
CA HIS A 544 3.24 -39.43 4.65
C HIS A 544 2.69 -38.09 5.17
N LYS A 545 3.31 -36.99 4.73
CA LYS A 545 2.79 -35.64 4.99
C LYS A 545 1.66 -35.34 3.99
N PHE A 546 0.45 -35.11 4.49
CA PHE A 546 -0.63 -34.53 3.69
C PHE A 546 -0.78 -33.06 4.05
N SER A 547 -0.64 -32.17 3.07
CA SER A 547 -0.89 -30.74 3.26
C SER A 547 -2.21 -30.35 2.60
N TYR A 548 -3.12 -29.80 3.40
CA TYR A 548 -4.36 -29.21 2.93
C TYR A 548 -4.31 -27.70 3.15
N ARG A 549 -4.16 -26.96 2.06
CA ARG A 549 -4.17 -25.49 2.11
C ARG A 549 -5.59 -25.02 1.86
N VAL A 550 -6.17 -24.33 2.83
CA VAL A 550 -7.41 -23.59 2.66
C VAL A 550 -7.11 -22.11 2.55
N ASN A 551 -7.18 -21.60 1.33
CA ASN A 551 -7.20 -20.17 1.15
C ASN A 551 -8.62 -19.70 1.52
N TYR A 552 -8.75 -18.77 2.48
CA TYR A 552 -10.02 -18.19 2.98
C TYR A 552 -10.89 -17.50 1.90
N SER A 553 -10.51 -17.61 0.62
CA SER A 553 -10.86 -16.69 -0.44
C SER A 553 -11.77 -17.26 -1.51
N SER A 554 -11.98 -18.57 -1.54
CA SER A 554 -12.80 -19.20 -2.59
C SER A 554 -13.66 -20.35 -2.08
N ASP A 555 -13.39 -20.84 -0.87
CA ASP A 555 -14.08 -22.00 -0.33
C ASP A 555 -14.95 -21.59 0.85
N ASP A 556 -16.24 -21.96 0.80
CA ASP A 556 -17.23 -21.85 1.90
C ASP A 556 -16.82 -22.65 3.17
N THR A 557 -15.60 -23.18 3.21
CA THR A 557 -15.11 -24.10 4.22
C THR A 557 -14.45 -23.40 5.40
N VAL A 558 -14.21 -22.08 5.36
CA VAL A 558 -13.70 -21.33 6.51
C VAL A 558 -14.59 -20.12 6.83
N SER A 559 -15.10 -20.09 8.05
CA SER A 559 -15.79 -18.96 8.65
C SER A 559 -14.97 -18.40 9.81
N ARG A 560 -15.37 -17.24 10.32
CA ARG A 560 -14.75 -16.63 11.51
C ARG A 560 -14.83 -17.59 12.71
N ASP A 561 -15.82 -18.46 12.70
CA ASP A 561 -16.17 -19.31 13.83
C ASP A 561 -15.72 -20.75 13.64
N SER A 562 -15.32 -21.17 12.44
CA SER A 562 -14.91 -22.56 12.18
C SER A 562 -14.16 -22.74 10.87
N TYR A 563 -13.39 -23.82 10.75
CA TYR A 563 -12.90 -24.32 9.47
C TYR A 563 -13.29 -25.77 9.27
N THR A 564 -13.46 -26.17 8.01
CA THR A 564 -13.83 -27.52 7.59
C THR A 564 -12.85 -28.07 6.58
N ILE A 565 -12.21 -29.20 6.88
CA ILE A 565 -11.49 -30.00 5.90
C ILE A 565 -12.51 -30.96 5.28
N PRO A 566 -12.80 -30.85 3.97
CA PRO A 566 -13.84 -31.64 3.34
C PRO A 566 -13.41 -33.11 3.24
N SER A 567 -14.38 -34.02 3.29
CA SER A 567 -14.13 -35.47 3.39
C SER A 567 -13.39 -36.07 2.20
N ASP A 568 -13.52 -35.47 1.03
CA ASP A 568 -12.81 -35.84 -0.20
C ASP A 568 -11.32 -35.51 -0.11
N ALA A 569 -10.93 -34.41 0.54
CA ALA A 569 -9.54 -34.07 0.82
C ALA A 569 -8.92 -35.05 1.83
N VAL A 570 -9.68 -35.51 2.83
CA VAL A 570 -9.24 -36.52 3.81
C VAL A 570 -9.00 -37.89 3.15
N GLY A 571 -9.77 -38.23 2.11
CA GLY A 571 -9.55 -39.42 1.28
C GLY A 571 -9.63 -40.75 2.05
N GLY A 572 -10.41 -40.80 3.14
CA GLY A 572 -10.56 -41.98 4.00
C GLY A 572 -9.32 -42.37 4.81
N ARG A 573 -8.32 -41.48 4.90
CA ARG A 573 -7.13 -41.67 5.74
C ARG A 573 -7.47 -41.45 7.20
N THR A 574 -6.75 -42.15 8.07
CA THR A 574 -6.73 -41.87 9.51
C THR A 574 -5.46 -41.08 9.80
N PHE A 575 -5.60 -39.97 10.51
CA PHE A 575 -4.47 -39.12 10.89
C PHE A 575 -4.25 -39.27 12.40
N SER A 576 -3.00 -39.44 12.80
CA SER A 576 -2.61 -39.60 14.20
C SER A 576 -2.19 -38.29 14.84
N HIS A 577 -1.73 -37.34 14.02
CA HIS A 577 -1.47 -35.97 14.44
C HIS A 577 -1.67 -34.95 13.31
N GLY A 578 -1.88 -33.70 13.66
CA GLY A 578 -2.03 -32.58 12.72
C GLY A 578 -1.57 -31.24 13.30
N ASP A 579 -1.19 -30.32 12.40
CA ASP A 579 -0.77 -28.96 12.71
C ASP A 579 -1.63 -28.02 11.90
N VAL A 580 -2.15 -26.97 12.53
CA VAL A 580 -2.90 -25.94 11.81
C VAL A 580 -2.20 -24.62 11.99
N ASN A 581 -1.78 -24.05 10.86
CA ASN A 581 -1.26 -22.70 10.76
C ASN A 581 -2.38 -21.75 10.38
N ILE A 582 -2.83 -20.96 11.36
CA ILE A 582 -3.78 -19.88 11.10
C ILE A 582 -2.98 -18.61 10.83
N TYR A 583 -3.17 -18.05 9.63
CA TYR A 583 -2.60 -16.77 9.26
C TYR A 583 -3.64 -15.68 9.49
N CYS A 584 -3.38 -14.82 10.48
CA CYS A 584 -4.21 -13.63 10.72
C CYS A 584 -3.43 -12.36 10.40
N LYS A 585 -4.16 -11.31 10.06
CA LYS A 585 -3.68 -9.94 9.96
C LYS A 585 -4.44 -9.07 10.94
N ARG A 586 -3.74 -8.22 11.68
CA ARG A 586 -4.40 -7.24 12.53
C ARG A 586 -5.06 -6.18 11.64
N ARG A 587 -6.33 -5.86 11.88
CA ARG A 587 -7.06 -4.83 11.11
C ARG A 587 -6.31 -3.49 11.10
N ASN A 588 -5.68 -3.17 12.23
CA ASN A 588 -4.95 -1.93 12.43
C ASN A 588 -3.42 -2.09 12.48
N ARG A 589 -2.87 -3.25 12.10
CA ARG A 589 -1.41 -3.47 12.01
C ARG A 589 -1.08 -4.51 10.94
N TYR A 590 -0.20 -4.17 10.00
CA TYR A 590 0.34 -5.17 9.07
C TYR A 590 1.32 -6.04 9.83
N GLU A 591 0.79 -7.04 10.51
CA GLU A 591 1.52 -8.05 11.28
C GLU A 591 0.86 -9.38 10.97
N ARG A 592 1.66 -10.32 10.47
CA ARG A 592 1.22 -11.70 10.29
C ARG A 592 1.24 -12.37 11.67
N LYS A 593 0.12 -12.96 12.07
CA LYS A 593 0.11 -13.92 13.17
C LYS A 593 0.15 -15.32 12.61
N MET A 594 1.06 -16.14 13.13
CA MET A 594 1.03 -17.58 12.92
C MET A 594 0.70 -18.25 14.24
N PHE A 595 -0.40 -18.99 14.25
CA PHE A 595 -0.75 -19.88 15.35
C PHE A 595 -0.37 -21.30 14.93
N PHE A 596 0.38 -22.01 15.77
CA PHE A 596 0.62 -23.44 15.62
C PHE A 596 -0.14 -24.17 16.72
N ASP A 597 -0.85 -25.23 16.38
CA ASP A 597 -1.46 -26.11 17.37
C ASP A 597 -1.33 -27.54 16.88
N GLU A 598 -0.68 -28.37 17.70
CA GLU A 598 -0.51 -29.80 17.49
C GLU A 598 -1.71 -30.52 18.09
N PHE A 599 -2.37 -31.40 17.33
CA PHE A 599 -3.49 -32.22 17.81
C PHE A 599 -3.38 -33.68 17.40
#